data_AF-A0A9P0B6C7-F1
#
_entry.id   AF-A0A9P0B6C7-F1
#
_cell.length_a   1.000
_cell.length_b   1.000
_cell.length_c   1.000
_cell.angle_alpha   90.00
_cell.angle_beta   90.00
_cell.angle_gamma   90.00
#
_symmetry.space_group_name_H-M   'P 1'
#
loop_
_entity.id
_entity.type
_entity.pdbx_description
1 polymer ?
#
loop_
_entity_poly.entity_id
_entity_poly.type
_entity_poly.pdbx_seq_one_letter_code
_entity_poly.pdbx_strand_id
1 'polypeptide(L)'
;MFKFGFNDSESKEKDENKSQHKEVQWKESKEVVVSELNPIDSIISSCKINSLNVDNIEIDYVASTDVMDYLKLQNKECSVLNAEQNHSDLITAEYEGGLKIWECTYDLINYINSLNISFKNKRVLDLGCGSGMVGILTYLLNSKCYFQDYNNEVISNITIPNVIINSRKHNKPIENAKFFDGDWQSFLELMQKECSKFDYILTSETIYNTENYTKLINVFRHSLKKDGEVFLAAKSYYFGVGGGLSSFQEALDKNNFKYDSCWKCDTGVKREILKITLK
;
A
#
# COMPACT_ATOMS: atom_id res chain seq x y z
N MET A 1 -6.59 12.86 7.33
CA MET A 1 -7.97 12.35 7.32
C MET A 1 -8.32 11.97 5.89
N PHE A 2 -9.06 10.88 5.67
CA PHE A 2 -9.60 10.55 4.35
C PHE A 2 -10.60 11.62 3.93
N LYS A 3 -10.54 12.03 2.66
CA LYS A 3 -11.59 12.84 2.04
C LYS A 3 -12.63 11.92 1.43
N PHE A 4 -13.91 12.23 1.66
CA PHE A 4 -15.06 11.61 1.02
C PHE A 4 -15.87 12.72 0.38
N GLY A 5 -16.10 12.65 -0.93
CA GLY A 5 -17.03 13.56 -1.60
C GLY A 5 -18.45 13.06 -1.41
N PHE A 6 -19.25 13.79 -0.65
CA PHE A 6 -20.70 13.64 -0.68
C PHE A 6 -21.23 14.69 -1.67
N ASN A 7 -21.82 14.26 -2.78
CA ASN A 7 -22.60 15.18 -3.62
C ASN A 7 -23.85 15.55 -2.82
N ASP A 8 -23.85 16.74 -2.23
CA ASP A 8 -25.00 17.36 -1.55
C ASP A 8 -26.04 17.81 -2.59
N SER A 9 -26.67 16.86 -3.28
CA SER A 9 -27.84 17.13 -4.12
C SER A 9 -28.77 15.92 -4.22
N GLU A 10 -29.15 15.32 -3.09
CA GLU A 10 -30.37 14.52 -3.03
C GLU A 10 -31.22 14.95 -1.83
N SER A 11 -32.29 15.65 -2.18
CA SER A 11 -33.40 16.03 -1.31
C SER A 11 -33.98 14.82 -0.60
N LYS A 12 -34.30 15.01 0.69
CA LYS A 12 -35.02 14.08 1.55
C LYS A 12 -36.33 13.60 0.92
N GLU A 13 -36.33 12.41 0.34
CA GLU A 13 -37.51 11.57 0.27
C GLU A 13 -37.22 10.23 0.95
N LYS A 14 -38.08 9.89 1.90
CA LYS A 14 -38.05 8.62 2.63
C LYS A 14 -38.51 7.52 1.67
N ASP A 15 -37.58 6.75 1.14
CA ASP A 15 -37.88 5.45 0.56
C ASP A 15 -37.31 4.35 1.45
N GLU A 16 -38.21 3.67 2.17
CA GLU A 16 -37.98 2.35 2.76
C GLU A 16 -37.85 1.33 1.62
N ASN A 17 -36.70 1.31 0.95
CA ASN A 17 -36.36 0.26 0.00
C ASN A 17 -35.17 -0.56 0.50
N LYS A 18 -35.45 -1.86 0.64
CA LYS A 18 -34.55 -2.94 1.03
C LYS A 18 -33.14 -2.74 0.47
N SER A 19 -32.14 -2.68 1.34
CA SER A 19 -30.73 -2.69 0.99
C SER A 19 -30.40 -3.99 0.23
N GLN A 20 -30.49 -3.93 -1.11
CA GLN A 20 -29.76 -4.86 -1.95
C GLN A 20 -28.28 -4.59 -1.68
N HIS A 21 -27.66 -5.41 -0.84
CA HIS A 21 -26.19 -5.52 -0.81
C HIS A 21 -25.77 -5.89 -2.23
N LYS A 22 -25.32 -4.92 -3.02
CA LYS A 22 -24.59 -5.19 -4.26
C LYS A 22 -23.36 -5.98 -3.83
N GLU A 23 -23.26 -7.21 -4.30
CA GLU A 23 -22.10 -8.06 -4.06
C GLU A 23 -20.88 -7.36 -4.69
N VAL A 24 -19.93 -6.95 -3.85
CA VAL A 24 -18.75 -6.20 -4.30
C VAL A 24 -17.84 -7.16 -5.07
N GLN A 25 -17.65 -6.90 -6.36
CA GLN A 25 -16.76 -7.69 -7.21
C GLN A 25 -15.32 -7.20 -7.05
N TRP A 26 -14.48 -7.98 -6.40
CA TRP A 26 -13.07 -7.68 -6.19
C TRP A 26 -12.22 -8.00 -7.43
N LYS A 27 -11.22 -7.16 -7.71
CA LYS A 27 -10.32 -7.34 -8.84
C LYS A 27 -9.34 -8.50 -8.64
N GLU A 28 -9.22 -9.38 -9.64
CA GLU A 28 -8.20 -10.44 -9.65
C GLU A 28 -6.79 -9.86 -9.67
N SER A 29 -5.87 -10.53 -8.99
CA SER A 29 -4.47 -10.13 -8.93
C SER A 29 -3.65 -10.67 -10.10
N LYS A 30 -2.62 -9.91 -10.49
CA LYS A 30 -1.63 -10.32 -11.49
C LYS A 30 -0.26 -9.67 -11.24
N GLU A 31 0.80 -10.31 -11.72
CA GLU A 31 2.12 -9.68 -11.80
C GLU A 31 2.13 -8.63 -12.92
N VAL A 32 2.65 -7.44 -12.64
CA VAL A 32 2.84 -6.36 -13.60
C VAL A 32 4.31 -6.35 -14.02
N VAL A 33 4.57 -6.77 -15.25
CA VAL A 33 5.93 -6.92 -15.76
C VAL A 33 6.43 -5.59 -16.34
N VAL A 34 7.58 -5.11 -15.85
CA VAL A 34 8.16 -3.81 -16.24
C VAL A 34 8.38 -3.69 -17.75
N SER A 35 8.81 -4.76 -18.43
CA SER A 35 9.05 -4.75 -19.88
C SER A 35 7.79 -4.52 -20.73
N GLU A 36 6.61 -4.74 -20.15
CA GLU A 36 5.32 -4.55 -20.82
C GLU A 36 4.80 -3.11 -20.68
N LEU A 37 5.42 -2.31 -19.80
CA LEU A 37 5.04 -0.93 -19.55
C LEU A 37 5.85 -0.01 -20.46
N ASN A 38 5.26 0.38 -21.60
CA ASN A 38 5.87 1.36 -22.48
C ASN A 38 4.94 2.56 -22.76
N PRO A 39 5.44 3.80 -22.67
CA PRO A 39 6.80 4.21 -22.25
C PRO A 39 6.86 4.68 -20.78
N ILE A 40 7.49 3.90 -19.87
CA ILE A 40 7.77 4.35 -18.48
C ILE A 40 8.59 5.65 -18.45
N ASP A 41 9.50 5.83 -19.40
CA ASP A 41 10.30 7.06 -19.47
C ASP A 41 9.44 8.30 -19.79
N SER A 42 8.31 8.12 -20.47
CA SER A 42 7.37 9.21 -20.75
C SER A 42 6.76 9.74 -19.45
N ILE A 43 6.31 8.86 -18.56
CA ILE A 43 5.73 9.30 -17.29
C ILE A 43 6.79 9.90 -16.37
N ILE A 44 7.97 9.29 -16.26
CA ILE A 44 9.07 9.82 -15.43
C ILE A 44 9.47 11.22 -15.91
N SER A 45 9.64 11.42 -17.22
CA SER A 45 10.03 12.72 -17.78
C SER A 45 8.93 13.79 -17.71
N SER A 46 7.67 13.38 -17.63
CA SER A 46 6.52 14.28 -17.49
C SER A 46 6.27 14.74 -16.06
N CYS A 47 6.93 14.13 -15.07
CA CYS A 47 6.68 14.41 -13.65
C CYS A 47 7.87 15.12 -12.98
N LYS A 48 7.58 16.05 -12.09
CA LYS A 48 8.54 16.51 -11.10
C LYS A 48 8.96 15.34 -10.20
N ILE A 49 10.25 15.25 -9.94
CA ILE A 49 10.82 14.30 -8.97
C ILE A 49 11.02 15.00 -7.63
N ASN A 50 10.46 14.41 -6.58
CA ASN A 50 10.69 14.79 -5.19
C ASN A 50 11.68 13.80 -4.55
N SER A 51 12.30 14.20 -3.45
CA SER A 51 13.26 13.37 -2.73
C SER A 51 12.93 13.34 -1.24
N LEU A 52 12.97 12.15 -0.65
CA LEU A 52 12.89 11.92 0.79
C LEU A 52 14.25 11.42 1.27
N ASN A 53 14.85 12.14 2.21
CA ASN A 53 16.11 11.73 2.85
C ASN A 53 15.83 11.00 4.16
N VAL A 54 16.39 9.80 4.29
CA VAL A 54 16.30 8.92 5.46
C VAL A 54 17.73 8.56 5.86
N ASP A 55 18.29 9.30 6.82
CA ASP A 55 19.71 9.28 7.16
C ASP A 55 20.62 9.43 5.93
N ASN A 56 21.27 8.35 5.50
CA ASN A 56 22.18 8.32 4.34
C ASN A 56 21.53 7.76 3.06
N ILE A 57 20.22 7.51 3.08
CA ILE A 57 19.46 6.98 1.94
C ILE A 57 18.56 8.06 1.40
N GLU A 58 18.68 8.34 0.10
CA GLU A 58 17.82 9.26 -0.62
C GLU A 58 16.86 8.47 -1.51
N ILE A 59 15.55 8.66 -1.31
CA ILE A 59 14.49 8.02 -2.07
C ILE A 59 13.82 9.07 -2.96
N ASP A 60 13.96 8.89 -4.27
CA ASP A 60 13.34 9.77 -5.26
C ASP A 60 11.98 9.22 -5.71
N TYR A 61 10.99 10.10 -5.92
CA TYR A 61 9.65 9.68 -6.32
C TYR A 61 8.94 10.74 -7.17
N VAL A 62 8.09 10.31 -8.08
CA VAL A 62 7.26 11.20 -8.91
C VAL A 62 6.24 11.94 -8.06
N ALA A 63 6.00 13.21 -8.36
CA ALA A 63 4.93 13.98 -7.76
C ALA A 63 3.56 13.41 -8.20
N SER A 64 2.71 13.07 -7.24
CA SER A 64 1.40 12.47 -7.54
C SER A 64 0.49 13.42 -8.32
N THR A 65 0.62 14.74 -8.12
CA THR A 65 -0.09 15.76 -8.92
C THR A 65 0.20 15.64 -10.41
N ASP A 66 1.47 15.44 -10.75
CA ASP A 66 1.91 15.43 -12.14
C ASP A 66 1.55 14.10 -12.82
N VAL A 67 1.54 13.01 -12.04
CA VAL A 67 0.99 11.73 -12.51
C VAL A 67 -0.50 11.84 -12.80
N MET A 68 -1.26 12.58 -11.98
CA MET A 68 -2.67 12.84 -12.26
C MET A 68 -2.87 13.63 -13.55
N ASP A 69 -2.09 14.68 -13.75
CA ASP A 69 -2.15 15.48 -14.98
C ASP A 69 -1.73 14.66 -16.20
N TYR A 70 -0.71 13.81 -16.06
CA TYR A 70 -0.31 12.86 -17.09
C TYR A 70 -1.46 11.91 -17.45
N LEU A 71 -2.13 11.30 -16.46
CA LEU A 71 -3.25 10.38 -16.68
C LEU A 71 -4.44 11.08 -17.37
N LYS A 72 -4.76 12.31 -16.97
CA LYS A 72 -5.80 13.13 -17.62
C LYS A 72 -5.49 13.36 -19.10
N LEU A 73 -4.23 13.70 -19.42
CA LEU A 73 -3.79 13.95 -20.79
C LEU A 73 -3.87 12.71 -21.70
N GLN A 74 -3.74 11.50 -21.12
CA GLN A 74 -3.89 10.26 -21.89
C GLN A 74 -5.34 9.93 -22.24
N ASN A 75 -6.34 10.72 -21.81
CA ASN A 75 -7.78 10.50 -22.05
C ASN A 75 -8.25 9.08 -21.67
N LYS A 76 -7.61 8.47 -20.68
CA LYS A 76 -7.95 7.13 -20.22
C LYS A 76 -8.83 7.22 -18.99
N GLU A 77 -10.11 6.84 -19.10
CA GLU A 77 -10.94 6.64 -17.92
C GLU A 77 -10.31 5.55 -17.04
N CYS A 78 -10.07 5.86 -15.77
CA CYS A 78 -9.57 4.91 -14.79
C CYS A 78 -10.08 5.28 -13.39
N SER A 79 -10.06 4.31 -12.47
CA SER A 79 -10.63 4.47 -11.14
C SER A 79 -9.95 5.59 -10.33
N VAL A 80 -8.67 5.83 -10.60
CA VAL A 80 -7.89 6.91 -9.99
C VAL A 80 -8.45 8.29 -10.37
N LEU A 81 -8.78 8.51 -11.65
CA LEU A 81 -9.39 9.77 -12.10
C LEU A 81 -10.83 9.91 -11.59
N ASN A 82 -11.58 8.81 -11.53
CA ASN A 82 -12.95 8.83 -10.98
C ASN A 82 -12.96 9.21 -9.50
N ALA A 83 -12.02 8.71 -8.71
CA ALA A 83 -11.88 9.08 -7.30
C ALA A 83 -11.54 10.57 -7.12
N GLU A 84 -10.63 11.10 -7.95
CA GLU A 84 -10.27 12.52 -7.93
C GLU A 84 -11.45 13.44 -8.27
N GLN A 85 -12.22 13.10 -9.31
CA GLN A 85 -13.43 13.85 -9.71
C GLN A 85 -14.45 13.91 -8.59
N ASN A 86 -14.58 12.83 -7.81
CA ASN A 86 -15.44 12.76 -6.65
C ASN A 86 -14.78 13.30 -5.36
N HIS A 87 -13.61 13.96 -5.46
CA HIS A 87 -12.83 14.46 -4.32
C HIS A 87 -12.63 13.42 -3.20
N SER A 88 -12.55 12.15 -3.57
CA SER A 88 -12.46 11.03 -2.65
C SER A 88 -11.04 10.46 -2.62
N ASP A 89 -10.50 10.27 -1.42
CA ASP A 89 -9.23 9.57 -1.25
C ASP A 89 -9.39 8.04 -1.37
N LEU A 90 -10.64 7.54 -1.40
CA LEU A 90 -10.98 6.11 -1.44
C LEU A 90 -12.34 5.88 -2.11
N ILE A 91 -12.45 4.85 -2.94
CA ILE A 91 -13.71 4.25 -3.37
C ILE A 91 -13.55 2.73 -3.20
N THR A 92 -14.26 2.13 -2.25
CA THR A 92 -14.11 0.70 -1.91
C THR A 92 -14.21 -0.19 -3.15
N ALA A 93 -13.24 -1.07 -3.33
CA ALA A 93 -13.08 -1.98 -4.46
C ALA A 93 -12.91 -1.33 -5.84
N GLU A 94 -12.79 0.00 -5.93
CA GLU A 94 -12.47 0.72 -7.16
C GLU A 94 -11.13 1.45 -7.06
N TYR A 95 -10.90 2.18 -5.98
CA TYR A 95 -9.68 2.94 -5.69
C TYR A 95 -9.37 2.93 -4.20
N GLU A 96 -8.28 2.27 -3.80
CA GLU A 96 -7.95 2.06 -2.38
C GLU A 96 -6.87 3.05 -1.87
N GLY A 97 -6.72 4.23 -2.49
CA GLY A 97 -5.99 5.36 -1.91
C GLY A 97 -4.47 5.39 -2.12
N GLY A 98 -3.97 4.89 -3.26
CA GLY A 98 -2.54 4.66 -3.51
C GLY A 98 -1.68 5.85 -4.00
N LEU A 99 -2.26 7.00 -4.38
CA LEU A 99 -1.48 8.15 -4.88
C LEU A 99 -0.83 8.99 -3.78
N LYS A 100 -1.48 9.05 -2.61
CA LYS A 100 -1.06 9.90 -1.50
C LYS A 100 -0.10 9.13 -0.63
N ILE A 101 1.02 9.77 -0.28
CA ILE A 101 1.91 9.26 0.75
C ILE A 101 1.32 9.65 2.11
N TRP A 102 0.95 8.65 2.90
CA TRP A 102 0.30 8.85 4.18
C TRP A 102 1.31 9.01 5.33
N GLU A 103 0.89 9.63 6.43
CA GLU A 103 1.76 9.99 7.56
C GLU A 103 2.45 8.76 8.16
N CYS A 104 1.71 7.64 8.31
CA CYS A 104 2.26 6.38 8.81
C CYS A 104 3.37 5.81 7.92
N THR A 105 3.42 6.17 6.63
CA THR A 105 4.48 5.71 5.73
C THR A 105 5.83 6.29 6.14
N TYR A 106 5.86 7.57 6.49
CA TYR A 106 7.07 8.23 7.00
C TYR A 106 7.48 7.68 8.36
N ASP A 107 6.51 7.43 9.26
CA ASP A 107 6.77 6.82 10.56
C ASP A 107 7.42 5.43 10.39
N LEU A 108 6.87 4.60 9.48
CA LEU A 108 7.38 3.26 9.20
C LEU A 108 8.78 3.27 8.59
N ILE A 109 9.05 4.17 7.64
CA ILE A 109 10.36 4.36 7.02
C ILE A 109 11.42 4.68 8.08
N ASN A 110 11.14 5.67 8.93
CA ASN A 110 12.07 6.10 9.98
C ASN A 110 12.30 4.99 11.00
N TYR A 111 11.24 4.29 11.40
CA TYR A 111 11.35 3.19 12.34
C TYR A 111 12.16 2.02 11.76
N ILE A 112 11.85 1.56 10.55
CA ILE A 112 12.57 0.46 9.89
C ILE A 112 14.06 0.79 9.73
N ASN A 113 14.38 2.02 9.34
CA ASN A 113 15.77 2.46 9.23
C ASN A 113 16.49 2.44 10.59
N SER A 114 15.80 2.79 11.68
CA SER A 114 16.36 2.80 13.03
C SER A 114 16.65 1.40 13.61
N LEU A 115 16.04 0.34 13.08
CA LEU A 115 16.17 -1.02 13.62
C LEU A 115 17.57 -1.64 13.42
N ASN A 116 18.42 -1.06 12.56
CA ASN A 116 19.73 -1.61 12.19
C ASN A 116 19.66 -3.09 11.75
N ILE A 117 18.53 -3.51 11.17
CA ILE A 117 18.32 -4.85 10.65
C ILE A 117 18.93 -4.95 9.25
N SER A 118 19.56 -6.09 8.94
CA SER A 118 20.05 -6.37 7.60
C SER A 118 18.92 -6.88 6.70
N PHE A 119 18.60 -6.11 5.66
CA PHE A 119 17.65 -6.48 4.60
C PHE A 119 18.30 -7.23 3.42
N LYS A 120 19.63 -7.39 3.45
CA LYS A 120 20.37 -8.00 2.34
C LYS A 120 19.85 -9.40 2.03
N ASN A 121 19.43 -9.61 0.79
CA ASN A 121 18.86 -10.86 0.26
C ASN A 121 17.58 -11.35 0.95
N LYS A 122 16.95 -10.53 1.80
CA LYS A 122 15.66 -10.83 2.43
C LYS A 122 14.52 -10.66 1.42
N ARG A 123 13.48 -11.47 1.52
CA ARG A 123 12.24 -11.26 0.76
C ARG A 123 11.34 -10.36 1.58
N VAL A 124 11.03 -9.19 1.05
CA VAL A 124 10.21 -8.17 1.71
C VAL A 124 8.98 -7.92 0.87
N LEU A 125 7.81 -7.92 1.48
CA LEU A 125 6.55 -7.52 0.85
C LEU A 125 6.15 -6.14 1.38
N ASP A 126 6.00 -5.17 0.49
CA ASP A 126 5.30 -3.91 0.75
C ASP A 126 3.83 -4.09 0.31
N LEU A 127 2.93 -4.31 1.28
CA LEU A 127 1.53 -4.68 1.06
C LEU A 127 0.62 -3.45 1.19
N GLY A 128 -0.16 -3.16 0.15
CA GLY A 128 -0.85 -1.87 0.03
C GLY A 128 0.16 -0.73 -0.13
N CYS A 129 1.11 -0.90 -1.05
CA CYS A 129 2.33 -0.11 -1.11
C CYS A 129 2.12 1.34 -1.60
N GLY A 130 1.05 1.63 -2.34
CA GLY A 130 0.83 2.93 -2.96
C GLY A 130 2.06 3.39 -3.72
N SER A 131 2.67 4.49 -3.26
CA SER A 131 3.93 5.02 -3.78
C SER A 131 5.16 4.09 -3.71
N GLY A 132 5.12 3.02 -2.92
CA GLY A 132 6.20 2.04 -2.75
C GLY A 132 7.35 2.50 -1.85
N MET A 133 7.20 3.57 -1.09
CA MET A 133 8.32 4.22 -0.39
C MET A 133 9.00 3.28 0.64
N VAL A 134 8.22 2.49 1.37
CA VAL A 134 8.75 1.58 2.40
C VAL A 134 9.47 0.38 1.75
N GLY A 135 8.90 -0.16 0.67
CA GLY A 135 9.55 -1.19 -0.14
C GLY A 135 10.80 -0.68 -0.85
N ILE A 136 10.83 0.58 -1.32
CA ILE A 136 12.01 1.19 -1.94
C ILE A 136 13.15 1.34 -0.92
N LEU A 137 12.85 1.76 0.31
CA LEU A 137 13.85 1.81 1.38
C LEU A 137 14.57 0.46 1.52
N THR A 138 13.80 -0.63 1.67
CA THR A 138 14.38 -1.96 1.84
C THR A 138 15.08 -2.47 0.57
N TYR A 139 14.53 -2.16 -0.61
CA TYR A 139 15.16 -2.43 -1.91
C TYR A 139 16.55 -1.79 -2.03
N LEU A 140 16.68 -0.52 -1.62
CA LEU A 140 17.97 0.17 -1.57
C LEU A 140 18.91 -0.47 -0.52
N LEU A 141 18.36 -1.06 0.53
CA LEU A 141 19.07 -1.91 1.50
C LEU A 141 19.33 -3.36 1.01
N ASN A 142 19.12 -3.63 -0.28
CA ASN A 142 19.43 -4.89 -0.99
C ASN A 142 18.49 -6.08 -0.66
N SER A 143 17.23 -5.84 -0.33
CA SER A 143 16.22 -6.90 -0.32
C SER A 143 15.70 -7.22 -1.72
N LYS A 144 15.03 -8.37 -1.83
CA LYS A 144 14.13 -8.72 -2.93
C LYS A 144 12.72 -8.26 -2.53
N CYS A 145 12.25 -7.18 -3.13
CA CYS A 145 11.00 -6.52 -2.76
C CYS A 145 9.86 -6.92 -3.68
N TYR A 146 8.71 -7.17 -3.05
CA TYR A 146 7.45 -7.41 -3.71
C TYR A 146 6.57 -6.23 -3.34
N PHE A 147 6.08 -5.51 -4.35
CA PHE A 147 5.21 -4.36 -4.19
C PHE A 147 3.81 -4.79 -4.60
N GLN A 148 2.84 -4.70 -3.69
CA GLN A 148 1.46 -5.02 -3.98
C GLN A 148 0.57 -3.82 -3.67
N ASP A 149 -0.31 -3.48 -4.61
CA ASP A 149 -1.38 -2.49 -4.42
C ASP A 149 -2.66 -3.00 -5.08
N TYR A 150 -3.82 -2.43 -4.71
CA TYR A 150 -5.08 -2.82 -5.35
C TYR A 150 -5.15 -2.33 -6.81
N ASN A 151 -4.67 -1.12 -7.07
CA ASN A 151 -4.86 -0.42 -8.33
C ASN A 151 -3.70 -0.63 -9.32
N ASN A 152 -4.01 -1.07 -10.53
CA ASN A 152 -2.97 -1.25 -11.57
C ASN A 152 -2.35 0.09 -11.98
N GLU A 153 -3.17 1.13 -11.98
CA GLU A 153 -2.76 2.50 -12.30
C GLU A 153 -1.75 3.02 -11.29
N VAL A 154 -1.92 2.68 -10.00
CA VAL A 154 -0.95 3.03 -8.96
C VAL A 154 0.36 2.28 -9.17
N ILE A 155 0.30 0.95 -9.36
CA ILE A 155 1.48 0.14 -9.63
C ILE A 155 2.24 0.64 -10.87
N SER A 156 1.52 0.84 -11.99
CA SER A 156 2.13 1.12 -13.29
C SER A 156 2.60 2.56 -13.45
N ASN A 157 1.94 3.53 -12.78
CA ASN A 157 2.21 4.95 -12.98
C ASN A 157 2.85 5.64 -11.77
N ILE A 158 2.94 4.96 -10.62
CA ILE A 158 3.62 5.50 -9.43
C ILE A 158 4.70 4.52 -8.96
N THR A 159 4.32 3.32 -8.54
CA THR A 159 5.22 2.41 -7.84
C THR A 159 6.40 1.99 -8.73
N ILE A 160 6.11 1.55 -9.96
CA ILE A 160 7.14 1.12 -10.92
C ILE A 160 8.04 2.29 -11.34
N PRO A 161 7.50 3.47 -11.74
CA PRO A 161 8.33 4.66 -11.97
C PRO A 161 9.25 5.01 -10.80
N ASN A 162 8.72 5.02 -9.56
CA ASN A 162 9.53 5.30 -8.37
C ASN A 162 10.65 4.28 -8.17
N VAL A 163 10.37 2.99 -8.30
CA VAL A 163 11.40 1.95 -8.20
C VAL A 163 12.44 2.10 -9.30
N ILE A 164 12.06 2.43 -10.54
CA ILE A 164 12.99 2.60 -11.66
C ILE A 164 13.89 3.81 -11.47
N ILE A 165 13.37 4.95 -10.99
CA ILE A 165 14.19 6.12 -10.67
C ILE A 165 15.28 5.75 -9.68
N ASN A 166 14.91 5.07 -8.59
CA ASN A 166 15.86 4.64 -7.56
C ASN A 166 16.80 3.53 -8.02
N SER A 167 16.32 2.59 -8.83
CA SER A 167 17.14 1.55 -9.46
C SER A 167 18.25 2.15 -10.31
N ARG A 168 17.92 3.11 -11.17
CA ARG A 168 18.89 3.81 -12.03
C ARG A 168 19.85 4.67 -11.22
N LYS A 169 19.35 5.48 -10.28
CA LYS A 169 20.15 6.40 -9.46
C LYS A 169 21.17 5.66 -8.59
N HIS A 170 20.75 4.55 -7.97
CA HIS A 170 21.56 3.80 -7.01
C HIS A 170 22.21 2.54 -7.60
N ASN A 171 22.14 2.36 -8.93
CA ASN A 171 22.63 1.19 -9.65
C ASN A 171 22.17 -0.14 -9.03
N LYS A 172 20.87 -0.24 -8.72
CA LYS A 172 20.25 -1.43 -8.13
C LYS A 172 19.58 -2.27 -9.20
N PRO A 173 19.67 -3.61 -9.12
CA PRO A 173 19.04 -4.53 -10.06
C PRO A 173 17.51 -4.41 -10.02
N ILE A 174 16.88 -4.15 -11.16
CA ILE A 174 15.41 -4.08 -11.25
C ILE A 174 14.76 -5.45 -10.98
N GLU A 175 15.48 -6.54 -11.24
CA GLU A 175 15.04 -7.92 -10.99
C GLU A 175 14.86 -8.25 -9.50
N ASN A 176 15.36 -7.40 -8.61
CA ASN A 176 15.07 -7.49 -7.18
C ASN A 176 13.73 -6.84 -6.79
N ALA A 177 12.97 -6.30 -7.75
CA ALA A 177 11.62 -5.77 -7.53
C ALA A 177 10.58 -6.54 -8.37
N LYS A 178 9.51 -7.00 -7.73
CA LYS A 178 8.32 -7.58 -8.37
C LYS A 178 7.09 -6.76 -8.00
N PHE A 179 6.13 -6.66 -8.92
CA PHE A 179 4.99 -5.77 -8.80
C PHE A 179 3.69 -6.51 -9.03
N PHE A 180 2.70 -6.27 -8.18
CA PHE A 180 1.42 -6.95 -8.22
C PHE A 180 0.28 -5.95 -8.04
N ASP A 181 -0.72 -6.03 -8.90
CA ASP A 181 -1.99 -5.33 -8.71
C ASP A 181 -3.10 -6.31 -8.34
N GLY A 182 -4.17 -5.81 -7.69
CA GLY A 182 -5.40 -6.56 -7.40
C GLY A 182 -5.69 -6.85 -5.92
N ASP A 183 -6.77 -7.57 -5.65
CA ASP A 183 -7.24 -7.89 -4.29
C ASP A 183 -6.31 -8.81 -3.51
N TRP A 184 -6.20 -8.60 -2.20
CA TRP A 184 -5.33 -9.39 -1.31
C TRP A 184 -5.63 -10.88 -1.28
N GLN A 185 -6.89 -11.30 -1.43
CA GLN A 185 -7.24 -12.74 -1.48
C GLN A 185 -6.68 -13.37 -2.75
N SER A 186 -6.86 -12.72 -3.90
CA SER A 186 -6.33 -13.20 -5.18
C SER A 186 -4.79 -13.14 -5.21
N PHE A 187 -4.19 -12.10 -4.62
CA PHE A 187 -2.74 -12.00 -4.45
C PHE A 187 -2.19 -13.16 -3.62
N LEU A 188 -2.87 -13.53 -2.53
CA LEU A 188 -2.48 -14.67 -1.71
C LEU A 188 -2.45 -15.98 -2.52
N GLU A 189 -3.44 -16.19 -3.39
CA GLU A 189 -3.49 -17.37 -4.26
C GLU A 189 -2.30 -17.43 -5.22
N LEU A 190 -1.87 -16.29 -5.77
CA LEU A 190 -0.64 -16.21 -6.58
C LEU A 190 0.59 -16.57 -5.75
N MET A 191 0.73 -15.99 -4.55
CA MET A 191 1.89 -16.24 -3.68
C MET A 191 1.97 -17.71 -3.23
N GLN A 192 0.84 -18.37 -3.02
CA GLN A 192 0.77 -19.80 -2.73
C GLN A 192 1.22 -20.64 -3.92
N LYS A 193 0.80 -20.29 -5.15
CA LYS A 193 1.25 -20.97 -6.37
C LYS A 193 2.75 -20.82 -6.60
N GLU A 194 3.32 -19.65 -6.30
CA GLU A 194 4.76 -19.42 -6.37
C GLU A 194 5.56 -20.02 -5.20
N CYS A 195 4.91 -20.57 -4.18
CA CYS A 195 5.53 -20.97 -2.91
C CYS A 195 6.36 -19.82 -2.28
N SER A 196 5.91 -18.58 -2.45
CA SER A 196 6.60 -17.38 -2.00
C SER A 196 6.29 -17.10 -0.52
N LYS A 197 7.35 -17.00 0.30
CA LYS A 197 7.28 -16.59 1.71
C LYS A 197 8.21 -15.42 2.00
N PHE A 198 7.79 -14.52 2.88
CA PHE A 198 8.47 -13.27 3.19
C PHE A 198 9.14 -13.32 4.56
N ASP A 199 10.36 -12.78 4.63
CA ASP A 199 11.04 -12.49 5.89
C ASP A 199 10.35 -11.31 6.59
N TYR A 200 9.95 -10.31 5.82
CA TYR A 200 9.24 -9.13 6.33
C TYR A 200 8.02 -8.81 5.48
N ILE A 201 6.90 -8.50 6.13
CA ILE A 201 5.76 -7.85 5.49
C ILE A 201 5.64 -6.45 6.09
N LEU A 202 5.73 -5.43 5.25
CA LEU A 202 5.65 -4.03 5.62
C LEU A 202 4.34 -3.49 5.08
N THR A 203 3.59 -2.77 5.91
CA THR A 203 2.31 -2.22 5.47
C THR A 203 1.95 -0.97 6.27
N SER A 204 1.40 0.02 5.58
CA SER A 204 1.11 1.34 6.13
C SER A 204 -0.31 1.76 5.78
N GLU A 205 -1.10 2.08 6.80
CA GLU A 205 -2.50 2.52 6.68
C GLU A 205 -3.41 1.54 5.91
N THR A 206 -3.31 0.24 6.18
CA THR A 206 -4.09 -0.82 5.51
C THR A 206 -5.22 -1.42 6.35
N ILE A 207 -5.48 -0.87 7.54
CA ILE A 207 -6.50 -1.35 8.48
C ILE A 207 -7.66 -0.38 8.68
N TYR A 208 -7.89 0.51 7.71
CA TYR A 208 -8.99 1.47 7.80
C TYR A 208 -10.37 0.83 7.56
N ASN A 209 -10.44 -0.24 6.76
CA ASN A 209 -11.67 -0.96 6.47
C ASN A 209 -11.68 -2.34 7.16
N THR A 210 -12.59 -2.51 8.12
CA THR A 210 -12.71 -3.76 8.90
C THR A 210 -13.12 -4.98 8.07
N GLU A 211 -13.79 -4.77 6.94
CA GLU A 211 -14.21 -5.87 6.03
C GLU A 211 -13.01 -6.59 5.42
N ASN A 212 -11.87 -5.90 5.27
CA ASN A 212 -10.66 -6.45 4.69
C ASN A 212 -9.71 -7.10 5.72
N TYR A 213 -10.04 -7.08 7.02
CA TYR A 213 -9.17 -7.65 8.07
C TYR A 213 -8.87 -9.12 7.85
N THR A 214 -9.89 -9.91 7.49
CA THR A 214 -9.71 -11.35 7.23
C THR A 214 -8.74 -11.59 6.07
N LYS A 215 -8.85 -10.82 4.98
CA LYS A 215 -7.95 -10.94 3.83
C LYS A 215 -6.52 -10.59 4.22
N LEU A 216 -6.32 -9.47 4.92
CA LEU A 216 -5.02 -9.01 5.39
C LEU A 216 -4.34 -10.03 6.32
N ILE A 217 -5.08 -10.53 7.31
CA ILE A 217 -4.61 -11.57 8.25
C ILE A 217 -4.27 -12.86 7.50
N ASN A 218 -5.04 -13.23 6.48
CA ASN A 218 -4.75 -14.41 5.66
C ASN A 218 -3.43 -14.25 4.88
N VAL A 219 -3.13 -13.07 4.33
CA VAL A 219 -1.82 -12.78 3.73
C VAL A 219 -0.72 -12.95 4.77
N PHE A 220 -0.87 -12.38 5.98
CA PHE A 220 0.14 -12.55 7.03
C PHE A 220 0.36 -14.02 7.39
N ARG A 221 -0.71 -14.79 7.60
CA ARG A 221 -0.61 -16.20 7.99
C ARG A 221 0.08 -17.05 6.93
N HIS A 222 -0.30 -16.85 5.67
CA HIS A 222 0.04 -17.78 4.60
C HIS A 222 1.21 -17.31 3.75
N SER A 223 1.66 -16.06 3.88
CA SER A 223 2.82 -15.54 3.14
C SER A 223 4.00 -15.19 4.04
N LEU A 224 3.85 -15.12 5.36
CA LEU A 224 4.99 -14.92 6.28
C LEU A 224 5.78 -16.22 6.50
N LYS A 225 7.10 -16.10 6.61
CA LYS A 225 7.97 -17.18 7.12
C LYS A 225 7.68 -17.45 8.60
N LYS A 226 8.09 -18.61 9.10
CA LYS A 226 7.89 -19.00 10.50
C LYS A 226 8.54 -18.02 11.49
N ASP A 227 9.71 -17.51 11.13
CA ASP A 227 10.52 -16.52 11.85
C ASP A 227 10.38 -15.10 11.26
N GLY A 228 9.42 -14.90 10.35
CA GLY A 228 9.17 -13.61 9.73
C GLY A 228 8.41 -12.66 10.64
N GLU A 229 8.50 -11.37 10.31
CA GLU A 229 7.88 -10.29 11.08
C GLU A 229 7.03 -9.40 10.17
N VAL A 230 5.87 -8.98 10.65
CA VAL A 230 5.08 -7.93 10.01
C VAL A 230 5.30 -6.63 10.77
N PHE A 231 5.56 -5.54 10.05
CA PHE A 231 5.51 -4.19 10.61
C PHE A 231 4.34 -3.43 9.98
N LEU A 232 3.35 -3.13 10.82
CA LEU A 232 2.12 -2.45 10.43
C LEU A 232 2.05 -1.08 11.09
N ALA A 233 2.11 -0.02 10.29
CA ALA A 233 1.96 1.35 10.77
C ALA A 233 0.53 1.84 10.52
N ALA A 234 -0.19 2.27 11.56
CA ALA A 234 -1.58 2.69 11.42
C ALA A 234 -2.00 3.75 12.44
N LYS A 235 -3.08 4.47 12.09
CA LYS A 235 -3.76 5.37 13.01
C LYS A 235 -4.53 4.56 14.06
N SER A 236 -4.64 5.11 15.27
CA SER A 236 -5.45 4.50 16.33
C SER A 236 -6.90 4.34 15.92
N TYR A 237 -7.43 5.28 15.12
CA TYR A 237 -8.80 5.24 14.62
C TYR A 237 -8.93 5.97 13.28
N TYR A 238 -9.76 5.41 12.40
CA TYR A 238 -10.12 5.98 11.10
C TYR A 238 -11.58 6.43 11.08
N PHE A 239 -11.79 7.74 11.24
CA PHE A 239 -13.13 8.34 11.18
C PHE A 239 -13.80 8.10 9.82
N GLY A 240 -15.07 7.70 9.84
CA GLY A 240 -15.91 7.48 8.65
C GLY A 240 -15.93 6.04 8.12
N VAL A 241 -14.85 5.27 8.32
CA VAL A 241 -14.71 3.89 7.81
C VAL A 241 -14.60 2.83 8.91
N GLY A 242 -14.41 3.25 10.17
CA GLY A 242 -14.61 2.42 11.37
C GLY A 242 -13.45 1.52 11.76
N GLY A 243 -12.41 1.37 10.93
CA GLY A 243 -11.19 0.65 11.26
C GLY A 243 -10.27 1.37 12.25
N GLY A 244 -9.25 0.67 12.72
CA GLY A 244 -8.28 1.21 13.68
C GLY A 244 -7.51 0.12 14.43
N LEU A 245 -6.50 0.53 15.19
CA LEU A 245 -5.60 -0.38 15.90
C LEU A 245 -6.34 -1.33 16.85
N SER A 246 -7.25 -0.80 17.68
CA SER A 246 -7.95 -1.61 18.69
C SER A 246 -8.74 -2.76 18.06
N SER A 247 -9.53 -2.48 17.02
CA SER A 247 -10.34 -3.52 16.36
C SER A 247 -9.47 -4.51 15.58
N PHE A 248 -8.34 -4.06 15.02
CA PHE A 248 -7.41 -4.95 14.34
C PHE A 248 -6.65 -5.86 15.32
N GLN A 249 -6.24 -5.35 16.49
CA GLN A 249 -5.62 -6.13 17.56
C GLN A 249 -6.55 -7.25 18.05
N GLU A 250 -7.84 -6.97 18.25
CA GLU A 250 -8.84 -8.00 18.56
C GLU A 250 -8.94 -9.08 17.46
N ALA A 251 -8.83 -8.67 16.19
CA ALA A 251 -8.82 -9.60 15.06
C ALA A 251 -7.54 -10.47 15.05
N LEU A 252 -6.38 -9.90 15.40
CA LEU A 252 -5.11 -10.63 15.57
C LEU A 252 -5.19 -11.65 16.71
N ASP A 253 -5.80 -11.28 17.84
CA ASP A 253 -5.98 -12.16 19.00
C ASP A 253 -6.84 -13.37 18.65
N LYS A 254 -7.98 -13.15 18.00
CA LYS A 254 -8.86 -14.22 17.47
C LYS A 254 -8.14 -15.14 16.49
N ASN A 255 -7.11 -14.64 15.83
CA ASN A 255 -6.30 -15.35 14.86
C ASN A 255 -4.95 -15.83 15.42
N ASN A 256 -4.74 -15.88 16.74
CA ASN A 256 -3.52 -16.45 17.30
C ASN A 256 -2.21 -15.83 16.75
N PHE A 257 -2.18 -14.51 16.54
CA PHE A 257 -0.93 -13.79 16.32
C PHE A 257 -0.38 -13.25 17.64
N LYS A 258 0.94 -13.02 17.71
CA LYS A 258 1.56 -12.20 18.75
C LYS A 258 1.78 -10.82 18.15
N TYR A 259 1.60 -9.77 18.94
CA TYR A 259 1.91 -8.41 18.51
C TYR A 259 2.42 -7.56 19.66
N ASP A 260 3.32 -6.64 19.33
CA ASP A 260 3.86 -5.63 20.25
C ASP A 260 3.78 -4.26 19.60
N SER A 261 3.40 -3.23 20.35
CA SER A 261 3.50 -1.85 19.90
C SER A 261 4.93 -1.36 20.07
N CYS A 262 5.64 -1.20 18.96
CA CYS A 262 7.08 -0.98 18.93
C CYS A 262 7.45 0.48 18.63
N TRP A 263 6.48 1.30 18.24
CA TRP A 263 6.61 2.74 18.11
C TRP A 263 5.26 3.42 18.27
N LYS A 264 5.23 4.63 18.84
CA LYS A 264 4.01 5.44 19.03
C LYS A 264 4.28 6.92 18.75
N CYS A 265 3.28 7.59 18.17
CA CYS A 265 3.21 9.04 18.08
C CYS A 265 1.93 9.53 18.76
N ASP A 266 2.12 10.28 19.85
CA ASP A 266 1.04 10.88 20.63
C ASP A 266 0.71 12.32 20.21
N THR A 267 1.45 12.89 19.26
CA THR A 267 1.17 14.23 18.73
C THR A 267 0.21 14.18 17.54
N GLY A 268 -0.88 14.94 17.61
CA GLY A 268 -1.91 14.97 16.57
C GLY A 268 -2.81 13.73 16.61
N VAL A 269 -3.15 13.17 15.44
CA VAL A 269 -3.81 11.86 15.38
C VAL A 269 -2.84 10.81 15.88
N LYS A 270 -3.26 10.02 16.87
CA LYS A 270 -2.43 8.95 17.44
C LYS A 270 -2.12 7.89 16.38
N ARG A 271 -0.86 7.50 16.30
CA ARG A 271 -0.36 6.48 15.35
C ARG A 271 0.56 5.52 16.08
N GLU A 272 0.53 4.25 15.71
CA GLU A 272 1.44 3.24 16.25
C GLU A 272 1.97 2.34 15.15
N ILE A 273 3.14 1.74 15.41
CA ILE A 273 3.68 0.63 14.61
C ILE A 273 3.57 -0.64 15.43
N LEU A 274 2.84 -1.62 14.91
CA LEU A 274 2.77 -2.97 15.47
C LEU A 274 3.83 -3.84 14.80
N LYS A 275 4.61 -4.53 15.63
CA LYS A 275 5.39 -5.71 15.23
C LYS A 275 4.51 -6.94 15.45
N ILE A 276 4.22 -7.72 14.41
CA ILE A 276 3.32 -8.88 14.49
C ILE A 276 4.08 -10.13 14.04
N THR A 277 3.94 -11.23 14.77
CA THR A 277 4.56 -12.53 14.45
C THR A 277 3.56 -13.67 14.59
N LEU A 278 3.85 -14.80 13.96
CA LEU A 278 3.12 -16.06 14.19
C LEU A 278 3.32 -16.51 15.65
N LYS A 279 2.30 -17.14 16.26
CA LYS A 279 2.41 -17.71 17.62
C LYS A 279 3.32 -18.93 17.67
#